data_AF-A0A645IPI8-F1
#
_entry.id   AF-A0A645IPI8-F1
#
_cell.length_a   1.000
_cell.length_b   1.000
_cell.length_c   1.000
_cell.angle_alpha   90.00
_cell.angle_beta   90.00
_cell.angle_gamma   90.00
#
_symmetry.space_group_name_H-M   'P 1'
#
loop_
_entity.id
_entity.type
_entity.pdbx_description
1 polymer ?
#
loop_
_entity_poly.entity_id
_entity_poly.type
_entity_poly.pdbx_seq_one_letter_code
_entity_poly.pdbx_strand_id
1 'polypeptide(L)'
;MALDDVAYPKPNEEGILKAMSMLKIDDLNDVLYVGDNVIDYLTALNAGVKSALVVWGPRILDNKVNPDIKIKTFKELLDYVKKP
;
A
#
# COMPACT_ATOMS: atom_id res chain seq x y z
N MET A 1 -1.45 10.96 -6.28
CA MET A 1 -2.73 11.67 -6.08
C MET A 1 -2.58 12.54 -4.85
N ALA A 2 -2.72 13.84 -5.03
CA ALA A 2 -2.83 14.80 -3.95
C ALA A 2 -4.21 14.67 -3.28
N LEU A 3 -4.40 15.31 -2.13
CA LEU A 3 -5.70 15.35 -1.44
C LEU A 3 -6.82 15.91 -2.35
N ASP A 4 -6.47 16.79 -3.28
CA ASP A 4 -7.41 17.43 -4.20
C ASP A 4 -7.87 16.51 -5.35
N ASP A 5 -7.19 15.37 -5.57
CA ASP A 5 -7.52 14.45 -6.67
C ASP A 5 -8.59 13.41 -6.27
N VAL A 6 -8.95 13.34 -5.00
CA VAL A 6 -9.89 12.35 -4.42
C VAL A 6 -10.96 13.05 -3.58
N ALA A 7 -12.19 12.54 -3.60
CA ALA A 7 -13.25 13.02 -2.72
C ALA A 7 -13.02 12.54 -1.28
N TYR A 8 -12.47 11.32 -1.13
CA TYR A 8 -12.18 10.70 0.15
C TYR A 8 -10.69 10.33 0.24
N PRO A 9 -9.93 10.95 1.17
CA PRO A 9 -8.53 10.61 1.37
C PRO A 9 -8.37 9.27 2.11
N LYS A 10 -7.11 8.82 2.24
CA LYS A 10 -6.78 7.65 3.05
C LYS A 10 -7.44 7.74 4.45
N PRO A 11 -7.98 6.63 4.98
CA PRO A 11 -7.80 5.26 4.52
C PRO A 11 -8.79 4.79 3.44
N ASN A 12 -9.50 5.69 2.76
CA ASN A 12 -10.41 5.29 1.68
C ASN A 12 -9.66 4.74 0.46
N GLU A 13 -10.26 3.74 -0.19
CA GLU A 13 -9.76 3.02 -1.35
C GLU A 13 -9.76 3.83 -2.65
N GLU A 14 -10.50 4.94 -2.72
CA GLU A 14 -10.70 5.74 -3.95
C GLU A 14 -9.39 6.08 -4.64
N GLY A 15 -8.36 6.46 -3.88
CA GLY A 15 -7.05 6.79 -4.44
C GLY A 15 -6.36 5.60 -5.13
N ILE A 16 -6.51 4.38 -4.59
CA ILE A 16 -5.98 3.16 -5.20
C ILE A 16 -6.78 2.81 -6.46
N LEU A 17 -8.10 2.81 -6.38
CA LEU A 17 -8.98 2.46 -7.49
C LEU A 17 -8.82 3.42 -8.68
N LYS A 18 -8.68 4.73 -8.42
CA LYS A 18 -8.38 5.72 -9.46
C LYS A 18 -7.01 5.46 -10.09
N ALA A 19 -5.98 5.16 -9.28
CA ALA A 19 -4.65 4.86 -9.80
C ALA A 19 -4.66 3.61 -10.69
N MET A 20 -5.34 2.54 -10.26
CA MET A 20 -5.55 1.32 -11.06
C MET A 20 -6.24 1.63 -12.39
N SER A 21 -7.33 2.40 -12.36
CA SER A 21 -8.07 2.82 -13.56
C SER A 21 -7.19 3.60 -14.54
N MET A 22 -6.41 4.57 -14.05
CA MET A 22 -5.49 5.37 -14.87
C MET A 22 -4.38 4.52 -15.51
N LEU A 23 -3.91 3.50 -14.79
CA LEU A 23 -2.87 2.58 -15.24
C LEU A 23 -3.43 1.37 -16.02
N LYS A 24 -4.76 1.27 -16.16
CA LYS A 24 -5.46 0.14 -16.81
C LYS A 24 -5.10 -1.21 -16.18
N ILE A 25 -5.06 -1.25 -14.85
CA ILE A 25 -4.86 -2.46 -14.07
C ILE A 25 -6.24 -2.95 -13.61
N ASP A 26 -6.63 -4.13 -14.05
CA ASP A 26 -7.94 -4.71 -13.73
C ASP A 26 -7.87 -5.78 -12.62
N ASP A 27 -6.69 -6.36 -12.36
CA ASP A 27 -6.47 -7.35 -11.31
C ASP A 27 -5.86 -6.72 -10.05
N LEU A 28 -6.53 -6.89 -8.91
CA LEU A 28 -6.05 -6.44 -7.60
C LEU A 28 -4.76 -7.17 -7.18
N ASN A 29 -4.51 -8.37 -7.69
CA ASN A 29 -3.31 -9.15 -7.40
C ASN A 29 -2.05 -8.56 -8.04
N ASP A 30 -2.20 -7.75 -9.08
CA ASP A 30 -1.10 -7.03 -9.74
C ASP A 30 -0.69 -5.76 -8.98
N VAL A 31 -1.40 -5.43 -7.89
CA VAL A 31 -1.19 -4.22 -7.11
C VAL A 31 -0.58 -4.55 -5.75
N LEU A 32 0.59 -3.96 -5.49
CA LEU A 32 1.20 -3.90 -4.17
C LEU A 32 1.14 -2.47 -3.63
N TYR A 33 0.41 -2.28 -2.53
CA TYR A 33 0.36 -0.98 -1.85
C TYR A 33 1.41 -0.91 -0.75
N VAL A 34 2.38 0.00 -0.91
CA VAL A 34 3.51 0.16 0.00
C VAL A 34 3.33 1.40 0.87
N GLY A 35 3.40 1.25 2.19
CA GLY A 35 3.30 2.34 3.17
C GLY A 35 4.13 2.11 4.42
N ASP A 36 3.99 2.98 5.42
CA ASP A 36 4.80 2.95 6.65
C ASP A 36 3.99 3.00 7.95
N ASN A 37 2.65 3.04 7.85
CA ASN A 37 1.78 3.22 9.00
C ASN A 37 0.42 2.50 8.85
N VAL A 38 -0.40 2.61 9.90
CA VAL A 38 -1.72 1.99 9.98
C VAL A 38 -2.70 2.53 8.94
N ILE A 39 -2.61 3.81 8.56
CA ILE A 39 -3.50 4.41 7.56
C ILE A 39 -3.22 3.79 6.19
N ASP A 40 -1.96 3.56 5.83
CA ASP A 40 -1.61 2.88 4.58
C ASP A 40 -2.11 1.43 4.56
N TYR A 41 -1.95 0.70 5.66
CA TYR A 41 -2.48 -0.65 5.82
C TYR A 41 -3.99 -0.71 5.62
N LEU A 42 -4.73 0.19 6.28
CA LEU A 42 -6.19 0.25 6.14
C LEU A 42 -6.60 0.66 4.72
N THR A 43 -5.82 1.54 4.06
CA THR A 43 -6.05 1.92 2.66
C THR A 43 -5.95 0.69 1.74
N ALA A 44 -4.90 -0.11 1.90
CA ALA A 44 -4.70 -1.33 1.12
C ALA A 44 -5.82 -2.35 1.38
N LEU A 45 -6.18 -2.56 2.65
CA LEU A 45 -7.25 -3.47 3.06
C LEU A 45 -8.60 -3.07 2.48
N ASN A 46 -8.97 -1.79 2.58
CA ASN A 46 -10.24 -1.28 2.04
C ASN A 46 -10.29 -1.40 0.50
N ALA A 47 -9.15 -1.26 -0.18
CA ALA A 47 -9.06 -1.46 -1.62
C ALA A 47 -9.00 -2.94 -2.04
N GLY A 48 -8.79 -3.87 -1.09
CA GLY A 48 -8.63 -5.29 -1.38
C GLY A 48 -7.33 -5.65 -2.10
N VAL A 49 -6.29 -4.81 -2.01
CA VAL A 49 -4.97 -5.04 -2.62
C VAL A 49 -3.95 -5.54 -1.61
N LYS A 50 -2.87 -6.15 -2.09
CA LYS A 50 -1.80 -6.64 -1.22
C LYS A 50 -1.09 -5.48 -0.51
N SER A 51 -0.88 -5.63 0.80
CA SER A 51 -0.28 -4.62 1.66
C SER A 51 1.18 -4.93 1.98
N ALA A 52 2.06 -3.94 1.79
CA ALA A 52 3.45 -3.99 2.25
C ALA A 52 3.74 -2.80 3.17
N LEU A 53 4.25 -3.07 4.38
CA LEU A 53 4.68 -2.01 5.28
C LEU A 53 6.17 -2.02 5.50
N VAL A 54 6.78 -0.86 5.27
CA VAL A 54 8.20 -0.62 5.54
C VAL A 54 8.39 -0.28 7.01
N VAL A 55 9.40 -0.87 7.64
CA VAL A 55 9.66 -0.68 9.08
C VAL A 55 11.07 -0.19 9.40
N TRP A 56 11.81 0.28 8.41
CA TRP A 56 13.08 0.99 8.60
C TRP A 56 12.90 2.49 8.90
N GLY A 57 11.66 2.98 8.83
CA GLY A 57 11.33 4.37 9.16
C GLY A 57 11.17 4.60 10.67
N PRO A 58 10.92 5.85 11.09
CA PRO A 58 10.79 6.21 12.50
C PRO A 58 9.46 5.77 13.13
N ARG A 59 8.50 5.28 12.32
CA ARG A 59 7.16 4.91 12.79
C ARG A 59 7.16 3.48 13.32
N ILE A 60 6.55 3.31 14.49
CA ILE A 60 6.28 2.00 15.08
C ILE A 60 4.89 1.56 14.60
N LEU A 61 4.82 0.37 14.01
CA LEU A 61 3.54 -0.22 13.63
C LEU A 61 2.77 -0.68 14.87
N ASP A 62 1.47 -0.41 14.89
CA ASP A 62 0.56 -0.97 15.90
C ASP A 62 0.58 -2.51 15.80
N ASN A 63 0.55 -3.19 16.94
CA ASN A 63 0.52 -4.66 17.00
C ASN A 63 -0.71 -5.28 16.33
N LYS A 64 -1.78 -4.50 16.12
CA LYS A 64 -3.00 -4.93 15.41
C LYS A 64 -2.84 -4.89 13.88
N VAL A 65 -1.75 -4.31 13.37
CA VAL A 65 -1.47 -4.21 11.95
C VAL A 65 -0.69 -5.44 11.49
N ASN A 66 -1.30 -6.23 10.62
CA ASN A 66 -0.73 -7.45 10.06
C ASN A 66 -0.70 -7.36 8.52
N PRO A 67 0.28 -6.65 7.94
CA PRO A 67 0.38 -6.53 6.50
C PRO A 67 0.78 -7.87 5.88
N ASP A 68 0.46 -8.08 4.61
CA ASP A 68 0.89 -9.27 3.86
C ASP A 68 2.42 -9.38 3.84
N ILE A 69 3.10 -8.24 3.85
CA ILE A 69 4.56 -8.15 3.82
C ILE A 69 5.04 -7.07 4.78
N LYS A 70 5.99 -7.44 5.63
CA LYS A 70 6.75 -6.50 6.46
C LYS A 70 8.16 -6.38 5.91
N ILE A 71 8.54 -5.20 5.44
CA ILE A 71 9.80 -4.96 4.75
C ILE A 71 10.74 -4.16 5.66
N LYS A 72 11.92 -4.71 5.96
CA LYS A 72 12.86 -4.14 6.94
C LYS A 72 13.95 -3.30 6.31
N THR A 73 14.17 -3.42 5.00
CA THR A 73 15.13 -2.57 4.27
C THR A 73 14.62 -2.23 2.88
N PHE A 74 15.10 -1.12 2.31
CA PHE A 74 14.80 -0.78 0.92
C PHE A 74 15.26 -1.88 -0.06
N LYS A 75 16.36 -2.57 0.26
CA LYS A 75 16.84 -3.71 -0.52
C LYS A 75 15.81 -4.84 -0.56
N GLU A 76 15.21 -5.21 0.58
CA GLU A 76 14.16 -6.23 0.62
C GLU A 76 12.94 -5.85 -0.23
N LEU A 77 12.58 -4.56 -0.29
CA LEU A 77 11.52 -4.08 -1.18
C LEU A 77 11.90 -4.30 -2.65
N LEU A 78 13.11 -3.88 -3.04
CA LEU A 78 13.60 -4.08 -4.41
C LEU A 78 13.66 -5.57 -4.78
N ASP A 79 14.15 -6.41 -3.87
CA ASP A 79 14.24 -7.85 -4.09
C ASP A 79 12.85 -8.50 -4.18
N TYR A 80 11.82 -7.93 -3.53
CA TYR A 80 10.44 -8.40 -3.64
C TYR A 80 9.82 -8.05 -5.00
N VAL A 81 9.91 -6.79 -5.43
CA VAL A 81 9.25 -6.33 -6.67
C VAL A 81 9.97 -6.76 -7.94
N LYS A 82 11.25 -7.16 -7.86
CA LYS A 82 12.03 -7.66 -9.00
C LYS A 82 11.95 -9.18 -9.19
N LYS A 83 11.23 -9.91 -8.33
CA LYS A 83 11.03 -11.34 -8.54
C LYS A 83 10.26 -11.54 -9.86
N PRO A 84 10.73 -12.46 -10.72
CA PRO A 84 10.05 -12.77 -11.98
C PRO A 84 8.69 -13.42 -11.75
#